data_AF-A0A3B1B048-F1
#
_entry.id   AF-A0A3B1B048-F1
#
_cell.length_a   1.000
_cell.length_b   1.000
_cell.length_c   1.000
_cell.angle_alpha   90.00
_cell.angle_beta   90.00
_cell.angle_gamma   90.00
#
_symmetry.space_group_name_H-M   'P 1'
#
loop_
_entity.id
_entity.type
_entity.pdbx_description
1 polymer ?
#
loop_
_entity_poly.entity_id
_entity_poly.type
_entity_poly.pdbx_seq_one_letter_code
_entity_poly.pdbx_strand_id
1 'polypeptide(L)'
;MKQKKLVGQRLSMSFFILLATPVLAGNFRGEPDASARCEEAREILIAPEREKLISKCVAENKGVSYCENYYRDYGSGGTGAGGKYRSRKFNDIDSCKTAKKEAAGNRSSSQGVTRGRTADDFITRDSGTSSSNRDTNEADSGREGSSPSSR
;
A
#
# COMPACT_ATOMS: atom_id res chain seq x y z
N MET A 1 63.62 37.12 35.22
CA MET A 1 62.36 37.41 35.93
C MET A 1 61.28 36.47 35.39
N LYS A 2 61.20 35.22 35.89
CA LYS A 2 60.17 34.66 36.81
C LYS A 2 58.71 34.94 36.41
N GLN A 3 58.21 34.11 35.49
CA GLN A 3 56.79 33.89 35.18
C GLN A 3 56.12 33.14 36.35
N LYS A 4 55.09 33.75 36.96
CA LYS A 4 54.26 33.11 37.99
C LYS A 4 53.00 32.55 37.34
N LYS A 5 52.82 31.23 37.45
CA LYS A 5 51.54 30.54 37.26
C LYS A 5 50.58 30.93 38.40
N LEU A 6 49.26 30.96 38.14
CA LEU A 6 48.22 30.13 38.80
C LEU A 6 46.80 30.64 38.47
N VAL A 7 45.95 29.71 37.98
CA VAL A 7 44.54 29.40 38.40
C VAL A 7 43.55 30.58 38.51
N GLY A 8 42.37 30.64 37.89
CA GLY A 8 41.36 29.63 37.52
C GLY A 8 40.01 29.98 38.18
N GLN A 9 39.08 30.67 37.49
CA GLN A 9 37.69 30.96 37.92
C GLN A 9 37.03 31.84 36.83
N ARG A 10 35.78 31.73 36.35
CA ARG A 10 34.64 30.82 36.55
C ARG A 10 33.71 30.97 35.35
N LEU A 11 32.93 29.92 35.09
CA LEU A 11 31.72 29.89 34.27
C LEU A 11 30.96 31.23 34.24
N SER A 12 30.76 31.75 33.04
CA SER A 12 29.62 32.58 32.65
C SER A 12 29.33 32.19 31.20
N MET A 13 28.70 31.03 30.96
CA MET A 13 27.25 30.90 30.81
C MET A 13 26.61 32.04 29.99
N SER A 14 27.31 32.49 28.94
CA SER A 14 26.72 33.23 27.84
C SER A 14 25.77 32.33 27.07
N PHE A 15 24.53 32.32 27.55
CA PHE A 15 23.31 32.41 26.74
C PHE A 15 23.41 31.66 25.41
N PHE A 16 23.23 30.34 25.49
CA PHE A 16 22.70 29.55 24.39
C PHE A 16 21.44 30.27 23.91
N ILE A 17 21.56 31.03 22.83
CA ILE A 17 20.44 31.58 22.09
C ILE A 17 19.64 30.36 21.61
N LEU A 18 18.62 30.05 22.40
CA LEU A 18 17.47 29.22 22.08
C LEU A 18 16.82 29.82 20.83
N LEU A 19 17.37 29.47 19.67
CA LEU A 19 16.61 29.43 18.43
C LEU A 19 15.51 28.41 18.66
N ALA A 20 14.35 28.90 19.09
CA ALA A 20 13.10 28.19 19.08
C ALA A 20 12.80 27.79 17.63
N THR A 21 13.27 26.60 17.24
CA THR A 21 12.79 25.93 16.05
C THR A 21 11.34 25.55 16.32
N PRO A 22 10.37 25.96 15.49
CA PRO A 22 9.08 25.31 15.48
C PRO A 22 9.29 23.87 15.01
N VAL A 23 9.48 22.96 15.96
CA VAL A 23 9.45 21.52 15.71
C VAL A 23 8.02 21.14 15.34
N LEU A 24 7.86 20.75 14.06
CA LEU A 24 6.90 19.78 13.54
C LEU A 24 5.46 19.81 14.13
N ALA A 25 4.55 20.53 13.46
CA ALA A 25 3.17 20.05 13.32
C ALA A 25 3.12 18.96 12.24
N GLY A 26 3.80 17.84 12.50
CA GLY A 26 3.84 16.68 11.62
C GLY A 26 2.73 15.70 11.97
N ASN A 27 1.66 15.71 11.16
CA ASN A 27 0.71 14.63 10.90
C ASN A 27 0.07 13.95 12.13
N PHE A 28 -1.24 14.16 12.34
CA PHE A 28 -2.10 13.18 13.01
C PHE A 28 -2.06 11.88 12.20
N ARG A 29 -1.04 11.06 12.42
CA ARG A 29 -1.05 9.65 12.00
C ARG A 29 -2.07 9.00 12.93
N GLY A 30 -3.31 8.86 12.44
CA GLY A 30 -4.24 7.90 13.01
C GLY A 30 -3.50 6.59 13.22
N GLU A 31 -3.75 5.94 14.35
CA GLU A 31 -3.06 4.71 14.71
C GLU A 31 -3.13 3.72 13.53
N PRO A 32 -1.99 3.24 12.99
CA PRO A 32 -2.00 2.40 11.81
C PRO A 32 -2.81 1.14 12.10
N ASP A 33 -3.71 0.79 11.17
CA ASP A 33 -4.46 -0.45 11.26
C ASP A 33 -3.51 -1.67 11.26
N ALA A 34 -3.99 -2.83 11.69
CA ALA A 34 -3.15 -4.02 11.79
C ALA A 34 -2.55 -4.46 10.44
N SER A 35 -3.21 -4.16 9.32
CA SER A 35 -2.66 -4.46 7.99
C SER A 35 -1.49 -3.54 7.63
N ALA A 36 -1.57 -2.25 7.96
CA ALA A 36 -0.47 -1.31 7.78
C ALA A 36 0.75 -1.70 8.63
N ARG A 37 0.54 -2.12 9.89
CA ARG A 37 1.62 -2.63 10.76
C ARG A 37 2.26 -3.90 10.23
N CYS A 38 1.47 -4.78 9.62
CA CYS A 38 1.97 -5.98 8.95
C CYS A 38 2.90 -5.61 7.80
N GLU A 39 2.50 -4.70 6.90
CA GLU A 39 3.33 -4.30 5.75
C GLU A 39 4.61 -3.58 6.17
N GLU A 40 4.56 -2.70 7.16
CA GLU A 40 5.74 -2.02 7.69
C GLU A 40 6.76 -3.03 8.25
N ALA A 41 6.30 -3.95 9.10
CA ALA A 41 7.15 -5.01 9.64
C ALA A 41 7.71 -5.92 8.54
N ARG A 42 6.95 -6.13 7.45
CA ARG A 42 7.40 -6.89 6.28
C ARG A 42 8.52 -6.17 5.55
N GLU A 43 8.37 -4.88 5.27
CA GLU A 43 9.36 -4.13 4.50
C GLU A 43 10.68 -3.97 5.26
N ILE A 44 10.66 -3.90 6.60
CA ILE A 44 11.88 -3.94 7.42
C ILE A 44 12.70 -5.22 7.16
N LEU A 45 12.03 -6.35 6.91
CA LEU A 45 12.69 -7.63 6.62
C LEU A 45 13.03 -7.79 5.13
N ILE A 46 12.18 -7.28 4.23
CA ILE A 46 12.35 -7.41 2.78
C ILE A 46 13.45 -6.49 2.26
N ALA A 47 13.54 -5.24 2.73
CA ALA A 47 14.51 -4.26 2.25
C ALA A 47 15.97 -4.77 2.26
N PRO A 48 16.50 -5.31 3.38
CA PRO A 48 17.88 -5.82 3.38
C PRO A 48 18.08 -7.06 2.49
N GLU A 49 17.05 -7.90 2.29
CA GLU A 49 17.14 -9.00 1.33
C GLU A 49 17.18 -8.47 -0.12
N ARG A 50 16.36 -7.46 -0.42
CA ARG A 50 16.28 -6.81 -1.74
C ARG A 50 17.61 -6.15 -2.10
N GLU A 51 18.20 -5.40 -1.17
CA GLU A 51 19.52 -4.77 -1.36
C GLU A 51 20.64 -5.78 -1.62
N LYS A 52 20.66 -6.90 -0.89
CA LYS A 52 21.62 -8.00 -1.13
C LYS A 52 21.47 -8.61 -2.51
N LEU A 53 20.24 -8.74 -3.01
CA LEU A 53 19.98 -9.28 -4.34
C LEU A 53 20.36 -8.29 -5.45
N ILE A 54 20.07 -7.01 -5.25
CA ILE A 54 20.48 -5.95 -6.17
C ILE A 54 22.00 -5.88 -6.26
N SER A 55 22.71 -5.88 -5.13
CA SER A 55 24.18 -5.83 -5.12
C SER A 55 24.80 -7.04 -5.81
N LYS A 56 24.25 -8.24 -5.58
CA LYS A 56 24.66 -9.46 -6.31
C LYS A 56 24.42 -9.34 -7.81
N CYS A 57 23.24 -8.86 -8.23
CA CYS A 57 22.91 -8.67 -9.64
C CYS A 57 23.84 -7.68 -10.34
N VAL A 58 24.19 -6.58 -9.66
CA VAL A 58 25.17 -5.61 -10.17
C VAL A 58 26.56 -6.24 -10.26
N ALA A 59 26.97 -7.06 -9.29
CA ALA A 59 28.23 -7.79 -9.32
C ALA A 59 28.32 -8.80 -10.49
N GLU A 60 27.19 -9.27 -11.01
CA GLU A 60 27.09 -10.12 -12.20
C GLU A 60 27.09 -9.31 -13.53
N ASN A 61 27.59 -8.07 -13.50
CA ASN A 61 27.70 -7.15 -14.65
C ASN A 61 26.35 -6.75 -15.30
N LYS A 62 25.27 -6.69 -14.51
CA LYS A 62 24.01 -6.07 -14.94
C LYS A 62 23.99 -4.59 -14.56
N GLY A 63 23.27 -3.78 -15.34
CA GLY A 63 23.09 -2.36 -15.03
C GLY A 63 22.29 -2.15 -13.75
N VAL A 64 22.63 -1.13 -12.97
CA VAL A 64 21.98 -0.81 -11.69
C VAL A 64 20.46 -0.65 -11.86
N SER A 65 20.05 0.16 -12.84
CA SER A 65 18.63 0.37 -13.18
C SER A 65 17.89 -0.94 -13.50
N TYR A 66 18.55 -1.87 -14.19
CA TYR A 66 17.94 -3.18 -14.46
C TYR A 66 17.70 -3.96 -13.18
N CYS A 67 18.71 -4.04 -12.30
CA CYS A 67 18.61 -4.79 -11.05
C CYS A 67 17.55 -4.20 -10.10
N GLU A 68 17.49 -2.88 -9.96
CA GLU A 68 16.48 -2.20 -9.14
C GLU A 68 15.06 -2.47 -9.64
N ASN A 69 14.84 -2.36 -10.96
CA ASN A 69 13.55 -2.66 -11.56
C ASN A 69 13.18 -4.14 -11.43
N TYR A 70 14.15 -5.04 -11.63
CA TYR A 70 13.95 -6.48 -11.54
C TYR A 70 13.56 -6.94 -10.12
N TYR A 71 14.18 -6.34 -9.09
CA TYR A 71 13.90 -6.66 -7.68
C TYR A 71 12.91 -5.70 -7.00
N ARG A 72 12.29 -4.76 -7.73
CA ARG A 72 11.32 -3.80 -7.19
C ARG A 72 10.21 -4.50 -6.39
N ASP A 73 9.64 -5.54 -6.98
CA ASP A 73 8.54 -6.31 -6.40
C ASP A 73 9.04 -7.54 -5.62
N TYR A 74 10.32 -7.54 -5.21
CA TYR A 74 10.87 -8.63 -4.40
C TYR A 74 10.09 -8.76 -3.09
N GLY A 75 9.74 -9.99 -2.75
CA GLY A 75 8.91 -10.31 -1.59
C GLY A 75 7.40 -10.15 -1.81
N SER A 76 6.95 -9.56 -2.91
CA SER A 76 5.55 -9.60 -3.33
C SER A 76 5.14 -11.03 -3.69
N GLY A 77 3.91 -11.40 -3.33
CA GLY A 77 3.29 -12.66 -3.75
C GLY A 77 2.47 -12.44 -5.01
N GLY A 78 1.82 -13.50 -5.50
CA GLY A 78 0.94 -13.43 -6.66
C GLY A 78 1.13 -14.62 -7.59
N THR A 79 0.47 -14.56 -8.74
CA THR A 79 0.58 -15.60 -9.76
C THR A 79 1.67 -15.23 -10.73
N GLY A 80 2.71 -16.06 -10.84
CA GLY A 80 3.77 -15.86 -11.81
C GLY A 80 3.32 -16.17 -13.25
N ALA A 81 4.18 -15.87 -14.23
CA ALA A 81 3.89 -16.08 -15.65
C ALA A 81 3.51 -17.54 -16.02
N GLY A 82 3.91 -18.53 -15.22
CA GLY A 82 3.56 -19.94 -15.41
C GLY A 82 2.30 -20.39 -14.66
N GLY A 83 1.45 -19.47 -14.19
CA GLY A 83 0.24 -19.80 -13.43
C GLY A 83 0.49 -20.30 -12.00
N LYS A 84 1.75 -20.48 -11.60
CA LYS A 84 2.12 -20.91 -10.24
C LYS A 84 1.93 -19.75 -9.26
N TYR A 85 1.19 -20.02 -8.19
CA TYR A 85 1.06 -19.11 -7.08
C TYR A 85 2.36 -19.04 -6.26
N ARG A 86 2.84 -17.83 -6.01
CA ARG A 86 3.95 -17.52 -5.13
C ARG A 86 3.42 -16.83 -3.89
N SER A 87 3.66 -17.42 -2.72
CA SER A 87 3.30 -16.79 -1.46
C SER A 87 4.09 -15.49 -1.26
N ARG A 88 3.47 -14.54 -0.54
CA ARG A 88 4.15 -13.31 -0.10
C ARG A 88 5.24 -13.68 0.91
N LYS A 89 6.43 -13.11 0.77
CA LYS A 89 7.51 -13.28 1.78
C LYS A 89 7.07 -12.68 3.12
N PHE A 90 7.50 -13.31 4.21
CA PHE A 90 7.25 -12.87 5.60
C PHE A 90 5.77 -12.68 5.95
N ASN A 91 4.86 -13.42 5.31
CA ASN A 91 3.42 -13.31 5.55
C ASN A 91 2.96 -13.92 6.90
N ASP A 92 3.88 -14.60 7.61
CA ASP A 92 3.61 -15.32 8.86
C ASP A 92 4.31 -14.70 10.07
N ILE A 93 4.75 -13.44 9.96
CA ILE A 93 5.14 -12.64 11.12
C ILE A 93 3.90 -12.31 11.98
N ASP A 94 4.11 -12.07 13.27
CA ASP A 94 3.01 -11.99 14.22
C ASP A 94 2.06 -10.82 13.96
N SER A 95 2.58 -9.67 13.52
CA SER A 95 1.76 -8.54 13.07
C SER A 95 0.81 -8.93 11.92
N CYS A 96 1.29 -9.72 10.96
CA CYS A 96 0.47 -10.22 9.85
C CYS A 96 -0.52 -11.31 10.25
N LYS A 97 -0.19 -12.15 11.23
CA LYS A 97 -1.14 -13.13 11.80
C LYS A 97 -2.29 -12.41 12.50
N THR A 98 -2.00 -11.37 13.28
CA THR A 98 -3.00 -10.55 13.95
C THR A 98 -3.91 -9.86 12.92
N ALA A 99 -3.33 -9.23 11.90
CA ALA A 99 -4.09 -8.60 10.82
C ALA A 99 -5.04 -9.59 10.10
N LYS A 100 -4.57 -10.81 9.82
CA LYS A 100 -5.41 -11.87 9.22
C LYS A 100 -6.58 -12.26 10.12
N LYS A 101 -6.36 -12.38 11.44
CA LYS A 101 -7.41 -12.73 12.41
C LYS A 101 -8.47 -11.63 12.50
N GLU A 102 -8.05 -10.37 12.59
CA GLU A 102 -8.98 -9.22 12.63
C GLU A 102 -9.80 -9.13 11.35
N ALA A 103 -9.16 -9.30 10.18
CA ALA A 103 -9.86 -9.31 8.90
C ALA A 103 -10.87 -10.48 8.78
N ALA A 104 -10.53 -11.66 9.32
CA ALA A 104 -11.42 -12.82 9.33
C ALA A 104 -12.62 -12.61 10.26
N GLY A 105 -12.41 -12.01 11.44
CA GLY A 105 -13.48 -11.63 12.37
C GLY A 105 -14.47 -10.64 11.73
N ASN A 106 -13.95 -9.59 11.09
CA ASN A 106 -14.75 -8.56 10.43
C ASN A 106 -15.60 -9.10 9.25
N ARG A 107 -15.09 -10.10 8.51
CA ARG A 107 -15.86 -10.77 7.45
C ARG A 107 -17.03 -11.59 8.01
N SER A 108 -16.83 -12.29 9.12
CA SER A 108 -17.91 -13.10 9.71
C SER A 108 -19.06 -12.25 10.22
N SER A 109 -18.80 -11.06 10.76
CA SER A 109 -19.84 -10.10 11.18
C SER A 109 -20.61 -9.50 10.00
N SER A 110 -20.00 -9.40 8.82
CA SER A 110 -20.66 -8.86 7.62
C SER A 110 -21.57 -9.86 6.88
N GLN A 111 -21.46 -11.16 7.16
CA GLN A 111 -22.26 -12.22 6.50
C GLN A 111 -23.57 -12.57 7.22
N GLY A 112 -23.93 -11.84 8.28
CA GLY A 112 -25.17 -12.03 9.03
C GLY A 112 -26.43 -11.35 8.45
N VAL A 113 -26.31 -10.50 7.41
CA VAL A 113 -27.42 -9.63 6.97
C VAL A 113 -28.28 -10.22 5.83
N THR A 114 -27.91 -11.37 5.23
CA THR A 114 -28.72 -12.01 4.17
C THR A 114 -28.94 -13.51 4.35
N ARG A 115 -29.17 -13.97 5.58
CA ARG A 115 -29.78 -15.29 5.84
C ARG A 115 -31.12 -15.12 6.52
N GLY A 116 -32.05 -14.58 5.75
CA GLY A 116 -33.47 -14.50 6.06
C GLY A 116 -34.31 -14.49 4.78
N ARG A 117 -33.90 -15.26 3.76
CA ARG A 117 -34.85 -15.67 2.71
C ARG A 117 -35.51 -16.92 3.22
N THR A 118 -36.66 -16.76 3.85
CA THR A 118 -37.54 -17.90 4.12
C THR A 118 -38.01 -18.47 2.78
N ALA A 119 -38.37 -19.74 2.75
CA ALA A 119 -38.79 -20.45 1.55
C ALA A 119 -40.14 -19.93 0.97
N ASP A 120 -40.72 -18.88 1.57
CA ASP A 120 -42.04 -18.36 1.28
C ASP A 120 -42.03 -17.28 0.17
N ASP A 121 -40.85 -16.74 -0.18
CA ASP A 121 -40.69 -15.71 -1.23
C ASP A 121 -40.68 -16.28 -2.67
N PHE A 122 -40.95 -17.58 -2.85
CA PHE A 122 -40.98 -18.20 -4.19
C PHE A 122 -42.36 -18.17 -4.87
N ILE A 123 -43.43 -17.73 -4.20
CA ILE A 123 -44.79 -17.70 -4.78
C ILE A 123 -45.27 -16.27 -4.97
N THR A 124 -44.68 -15.55 -5.93
CA THR A 124 -45.36 -14.53 -6.77
C THR A 124 -44.41 -14.10 -7.88
N ARG A 125 -44.18 -15.00 -8.84
CA ARG A 125 -43.64 -14.63 -10.14
C ARG A 125 -44.55 -15.14 -11.24
N ASP A 126 -45.78 -14.64 -11.22
CA ASP A 126 -46.65 -14.70 -12.39
C ASP A 126 -46.69 -13.32 -13.06
N SER A 127 -46.21 -13.30 -14.30
CA SER A 127 -46.82 -12.62 -15.43
C SER A 127 -47.00 -11.10 -15.33
N GLY A 128 -45.98 -10.36 -15.77
CA GLY A 128 -46.06 -8.94 -16.02
C GLY A 128 -45.01 -8.48 -17.02
N THR A 129 -45.21 -8.83 -18.29
CA THR A 129 -44.54 -8.20 -19.43
C THR A 129 -44.81 -6.69 -19.39
N SER A 130 -43.77 -5.88 -19.18
CA SER A 130 -43.69 -4.51 -19.73
C SER A 130 -42.26 -4.00 -19.58
N SER A 131 -41.53 -4.13 -20.69
CA SER A 131 -40.30 -3.40 -20.96
C SER A 131 -40.54 -1.90 -20.88
N SER A 132 -39.75 -1.18 -20.07
CA SER A 132 -39.11 0.09 -20.44
C SER A 132 -38.44 0.70 -19.22
N ASN A 133 -37.11 0.81 -19.27
CA ASN A 133 -36.37 2.06 -19.11
C ASN A 133 -34.88 1.70 -19.05
N ARG A 134 -34.26 1.64 -20.23
CA ARG A 134 -32.82 1.75 -20.40
C ARG A 134 -32.54 3.24 -20.53
N ASP A 135 -32.07 3.85 -19.46
CA ASP A 135 -31.44 5.16 -19.54
C ASP A 135 -30.05 5.00 -20.15
N THR A 136 -29.97 5.15 -21.46
CA THR A 136 -28.70 5.33 -22.19
C THR A 136 -28.37 6.82 -22.19
N ASN A 137 -27.44 7.24 -21.34
CA ASN A 137 -26.72 8.49 -21.52
C ASN A 137 -25.53 8.21 -22.46
N GLU A 138 -25.78 8.33 -23.76
CA GLU A 138 -24.74 8.32 -24.79
C GLU A 138 -24.88 9.63 -25.58
N ALA A 139 -24.11 10.63 -25.17
CA ALA A 139 -23.88 11.83 -25.95
C ALA A 139 -22.67 11.56 -26.83
N ASP A 140 -22.91 11.20 -28.09
CA ASP A 140 -21.89 11.33 -29.13
C ASP A 140 -22.42 12.19 -30.27
N SER A 141 -21.71 13.28 -30.46
CA SER A 141 -21.97 14.38 -31.38
C SER A 141 -21.75 13.95 -32.82
N GLY A 142 -22.73 14.24 -33.66
CA GLY A 142 -22.69 13.94 -35.08
C GLY A 142 -21.52 14.57 -35.84
N ARG A 143 -21.15 13.92 -36.94
CA ARG A 143 -20.55 14.60 -38.09
C ARG A 143 -20.95 13.89 -39.38
N GLU A 144 -21.73 14.61 -40.17
CA GLU A 144 -22.10 14.31 -41.54
C GLU A 144 -20.90 14.31 -42.48
N GLY A 145 -21.02 13.61 -43.63
CA GLY A 145 -20.29 14.00 -44.83
C GLY A 145 -19.79 12.88 -45.75
N SER A 146 -20.72 12.30 -46.52
CA SER A 146 -20.65 12.11 -47.98
C SER A 146 -19.31 11.73 -48.67
N SER A 147 -19.21 10.50 -49.19
CA SER A 147 -19.44 10.17 -50.62
C SER A 147 -18.69 8.91 -51.07
N PRO A 148 -19.26 8.13 -52.03
CA PRO A 148 -18.70 6.90 -52.56
C PRO A 148 -17.90 7.14 -53.86
N SER A 149 -17.09 6.16 -54.31
CA SER A 149 -17.02 5.69 -55.72
C SER A 149 -15.70 4.96 -56.05
N SER A 150 -15.86 3.70 -56.47
CA SER A 150 -15.23 3.02 -57.62
C SER A 150 -13.71 3.06 -57.84
N ARG A 151 -13.05 1.90 -57.74
CA ARG A 151 -12.69 0.99 -58.85
C ARG A 151 -11.84 -0.18 -58.36
#